data_AF-A0A139ZZA1-F1
#
_entry.id   AF-A0A139ZZA1-F1
#
_cell.length_a   1.000
_cell.length_b   1.000
_cell.length_c   1.000
_cell.angle_alpha   90.00
_cell.angle_beta   90.00
_cell.angle_gamma   90.00
#
_symmetry.space_group_name_H-M   'P 1'
#
loop_
_entity.id
_entity.type
_entity.pdbx_description
1 polymer ?
#
loop_
_entity_poly.entity_id
_entity_poly.type
_entity_poly.pdbx_seq_one_letter_code
_entity_poly.pdbx_strand_id
1 'polypeptide(L)'
;SHFIHIITGVAVFLGVTFFIIAFIMGYHWLDAVVFLIGIIVANVPEGLLATVTVCLTLTAKRMAAKNCLVKNLEAVETLGSTSTICSDKTGTLTQNRMTVAHMWFDNTIIEADTSEDQSGCQYDKSSEGWKTLSRIAALCNRAEFKTGQEDVPILKREVNGDASEAALLKCVELAIGDV
;
A
#
# COMPACT_ATOMS: atom_id res chain seq x y z
N SER A 1 8.51 20.37 -12.63
CA SER A 1 9.06 21.00 -13.85
C SER A 1 8.26 22.21 -14.31
N HIS A 2 6.94 22.09 -14.53
CA HIS A 2 6.08 23.22 -14.96
C HIS A 2 6.23 24.49 -14.10
N PHE A 3 6.19 24.36 -12.77
CA PHE A 3 6.34 25.48 -11.86
C PHE A 3 7.71 26.19 -11.98
N ILE A 4 8.80 25.41 -12.13
CA ILE A 4 10.16 25.96 -12.28
C ILE A 4 10.24 26.78 -13.57
N HIS A 5 9.69 26.29 -14.68
CA HIS A 5 9.66 27.04 -15.94
C HIS A 5 8.92 28.37 -15.84
N ILE A 6 7.81 28.43 -15.09
CA ILE A 6 7.07 29.67 -14.86
C ILE A 6 7.94 30.68 -14.10
N ILE A 7 8.54 30.26 -13.00
CA ILE A 7 9.40 31.16 -12.20
C ILE A 7 10.58 31.65 -13.00
N THR A 8 11.31 30.74 -13.66
CA THR A 8 12.45 31.11 -14.49
C THR A 8 12.04 32.04 -15.63
N GLY A 9 10.89 31.79 -16.26
CA GLY A 9 10.33 32.66 -17.30
C GLY A 9 10.08 34.09 -16.81
N VAL A 10 9.44 34.25 -15.65
CA VAL A 10 9.20 35.56 -15.03
C VAL A 10 10.51 36.23 -14.62
N ALA A 11 11.43 35.48 -14.00
CA ALA A 11 12.72 36.01 -13.54
C ALA A 11 13.58 36.53 -14.70
N VAL A 12 13.66 35.80 -15.81
CA VAL A 12 14.41 36.21 -17.00
C VAL A 12 13.72 37.39 -17.69
N PHE A 13 12.39 37.38 -17.80
CA PHE A 13 11.63 38.49 -18.38
C PHE A 13 11.86 39.80 -17.61
N LEU A 14 11.74 39.78 -16.28
CA LEU A 14 12.03 40.94 -15.43
C LEU A 14 13.50 41.33 -15.50
N GLY A 15 14.43 40.37 -15.47
CA GLY A 15 15.86 40.65 -15.56
C GLY A 15 16.24 41.39 -16.85
N VAL A 16 15.83 40.86 -18.00
CA VAL A 16 16.16 41.44 -19.32
C VAL A 16 15.49 42.79 -19.54
N THR A 17 14.22 42.94 -19.12
CA THR A 17 13.51 44.23 -19.27
C THR A 17 14.16 45.34 -18.46
N PHE A 18 14.50 45.08 -17.19
CA PHE A 18 15.19 46.05 -16.34
C PHE A 18 16.64 46.31 -16.77
N PHE A 19 17.32 45.30 -17.33
CA PHE A 19 18.64 45.48 -17.93
C PHE A 19 18.60 46.47 -19.10
N ILE A 20 17.64 46.31 -20.02
CA ILE A 20 17.45 47.25 -21.15
C ILE A 20 17.13 48.66 -20.64
N ILE A 21 16.26 48.79 -19.62
CA ILE A 21 15.92 50.09 -19.02
C ILE A 21 17.16 50.74 -18.38
N ALA A 22 17.99 49.97 -17.67
CA ALA A 22 19.22 50.48 -17.07
C ALA A 22 20.20 51.03 -18.13
N PHE A 23 20.31 50.36 -19.28
CA PHE A 23 21.08 50.88 -20.42
C PHE A 23 20.50 52.17 -20.98
N ILE A 24 19.17 52.26 -21.14
CA ILE A 24 18.49 53.48 -21.62
C ILE A 24 18.71 54.65 -20.66
N MET A 25 18.74 54.39 -19.35
CA MET A 25 19.00 55.40 -18.32
C MET A 25 20.48 55.82 -18.21
N GLY A 26 21.40 55.21 -18.97
CA GLY A 26 22.81 55.58 -19.00
C GLY A 26 23.66 54.98 -17.87
N TYR A 27 23.23 53.89 -17.24
CA TYR A 27 24.05 53.18 -16.26
C TYR A 27 25.30 52.56 -16.92
N HIS A 28 26.38 52.41 -16.15
CA HIS A 28 27.56 51.70 -16.63
C HIS A 28 27.24 50.21 -16.81
N TRP A 29 27.86 49.55 -17.80
CA TRP A 29 27.54 48.16 -18.16
C TRP A 29 27.74 47.18 -16.98
N LEU A 30 28.74 47.44 -16.13
CA LEU A 30 28.98 46.65 -14.91
C LEU A 30 27.80 46.76 -13.93
N ASP A 31 27.31 47.98 -13.70
CA ASP A 31 26.20 48.21 -12.78
C ASP A 31 24.91 47.54 -13.32
N ALA A 32 24.66 47.64 -14.63
CA ALA A 32 23.52 46.97 -15.26
C ALA A 32 23.57 45.44 -15.12
N VAL A 33 24.75 44.82 -15.22
CA VAL A 33 24.94 43.38 -15.00
C VAL A 33 24.71 43.00 -13.53
N VAL A 34 25.19 43.82 -12.59
CA VAL A 34 24.95 43.60 -11.15
C VAL A 34 23.45 43.67 -10.84
N PHE A 35 22.73 44.65 -11.41
CA PHE A 35 21.26 44.73 -11.29
C PHE A 35 20.55 43.50 -11.87
N LEU A 36 20.98 43.03 -13.05
CA LEU A 36 20.43 41.82 -13.69
C LEU A 36 20.55 40.59 -12.78
N ILE A 37 21.75 40.34 -12.25
CA ILE A 37 22.00 39.21 -11.33
C ILE A 37 21.15 39.37 -10.06
N GLY A 38 21.09 40.58 -9.50
CA GLY A 38 20.27 40.87 -8.32
C GLY A 38 18.78 40.56 -8.53
N ILE A 39 18.22 40.93 -9.68
CA ILE A 39 16.82 40.64 -10.02
C ILE A 39 16.59 39.13 -10.20
N ILE A 40 17.51 38.43 -10.86
CA ILE A 40 17.38 36.97 -11.07
C ILE A 40 17.41 36.25 -9.72
N VAL A 41 18.40 36.55 -8.87
CA VAL A 41 18.54 35.94 -7.53
C VAL A 41 17.32 36.26 -6.67
N ALA A 42 16.85 37.51 -6.67
CA ALA A 42 15.66 37.89 -5.89
C ALA A 42 14.37 37.15 -6.29
N ASN A 43 14.28 36.65 -7.52
CA ASN A 43 13.09 35.95 -8.03
C ASN A 43 13.21 34.42 -8.00
N VAL A 44 14.40 33.84 -7.80
CA VAL A 44 14.58 32.39 -7.72
C VAL A 44 14.41 31.96 -6.26
N PRO A 45 13.40 31.15 -5.91
CA PRO A 45 13.17 30.78 -4.51
C PRO A 45 14.10 29.62 -4.10
N GLU A 46 15.28 29.92 -3.55
CA GLU A 46 16.29 28.91 -3.22
C GLU A 46 15.81 27.93 -2.14
N GLY A 47 14.92 28.37 -1.25
CA GLY A 47 14.38 27.54 -0.17
C GLY A 47 13.28 26.56 -0.60
N LEU A 48 12.66 26.75 -1.78
CA LEU A 48 11.44 26.01 -2.12
C LEU A 48 11.69 24.52 -2.36
N LEU A 49 12.78 24.16 -3.06
CA LEU A 49 13.09 22.75 -3.33
C LEU A 49 13.37 21.98 -2.03
N ALA A 50 14.04 22.64 -1.08
CA ALA A 50 14.30 22.08 0.24
C ALA A 50 13.00 21.87 1.03
N THR A 51 12.10 22.85 1.06
CA THR A 51 10.83 22.73 1.80
C THR A 51 9.93 21.65 1.22
N VAL A 52 9.83 21.53 -0.10
CA VAL A 52 9.05 20.45 -0.75
C VAL A 52 9.60 19.08 -0.36
N THR A 53 10.92 18.90 -0.40
CA THR A 53 11.57 17.64 -0.02
C THR A 53 11.31 17.30 1.46
N VAL A 54 11.40 18.28 2.36
CA VAL A 54 11.10 18.10 3.79
C VAL A 54 9.63 17.73 4.00
N CYS A 55 8.69 18.39 3.31
CA CYS A 55 7.26 18.08 3.38
C CYS A 55 6.95 16.65 2.92
N LEU A 56 7.52 16.22 1.79
CA LEU A 56 7.37 14.84 1.29
C LEU A 56 7.98 13.83 2.26
N THR A 57 9.15 14.14 2.82
CA THR A 57 9.84 13.26 3.78
C THR A 57 9.04 13.08 5.07
N LEU A 58 8.48 14.16 5.62
CA LEU A 58 7.61 14.08 6.80
C LEU A 58 6.36 13.24 6.53
N THR A 59 5.80 13.35 5.33
CA THR A 59 4.64 12.56 4.92
C THR A 59 4.99 11.09 4.75
N ALA A 60 6.11 10.78 4.09
CA ALA A 60 6.64 9.43 3.96
C ALA A 60 6.91 8.80 5.35
N LYS A 61 7.46 9.56 6.29
CA LYS A 61 7.66 9.11 7.68
C LYS A 61 6.33 8.78 8.38
N ARG A 62 5.28 9.58 8.18
CA ARG A 62 3.93 9.30 8.71
C ARG A 62 3.30 8.05 8.08
N MET A 63 3.55 7.80 6.80
CA MET A 63 3.11 6.57 6.11
C MET A 63 3.86 5.34 6.63
N ALA A 64 5.18 5.45 6.84
CA ALA A 64 5.99 4.38 7.40
C ALA A 64 5.55 3.98 8.82
N ALA A 65 5.13 4.95 9.65
CA ALA A 65 4.55 4.68 10.97
C ALA A 65 3.24 3.85 10.92
N LYS A 66 2.61 3.74 9.74
CA LYS A 66 1.44 2.89 9.47
C LYS A 66 1.78 1.68 8.61
N ASN A 67 3.03 1.21 8.64
CA ASN A 67 3.54 0.08 7.86
C ASN A 67 3.47 0.25 6.33
N CYS A 68 3.35 1.48 5.82
CA CYS A 68 3.41 1.79 4.40
C CYS A 68 4.78 2.38 4.05
N LEU A 69 5.68 1.55 3.54
CA LEU A 69 7.05 1.95 3.20
C LEU A 69 7.10 2.65 1.83
N VAL A 70 7.55 3.90 1.83
CA VAL A 70 7.78 4.69 0.61
C VAL A 70 9.25 4.62 0.23
N LYS A 71 9.58 4.03 -0.93
CA LYS A 71 10.96 3.97 -1.45
C LYS A 71 11.36 5.23 -2.24
N ASN A 72 10.40 5.86 -2.92
CA ASN A 72 10.58 7.08 -3.71
C ASN A 72 9.65 8.17 -3.17
N LEU A 73 10.21 9.32 -2.76
CA LEU A 73 9.41 10.40 -2.14
C LEU A 73 8.31 10.94 -3.07
N GLU A 74 8.54 10.95 -4.38
CA GLU A 74 7.55 11.38 -5.37
C GLU A 74 6.30 10.48 -5.39
N ALA A 75 6.43 9.21 -4.98
CA ALA A 75 5.30 8.27 -4.95
C ALA A 75 4.20 8.71 -3.96
N VAL A 76 4.55 9.50 -2.94
CA VAL A 76 3.59 10.08 -1.99
C VAL A 76 2.60 10.99 -2.72
N GLU A 77 3.10 11.83 -3.63
CA GLU A 77 2.27 12.74 -4.44
C GLU A 77 1.50 11.97 -5.51
N THR A 78 2.13 10.99 -6.14
CA THR A 78 1.48 10.13 -7.15
C THR A 78 0.24 9.43 -6.57
N LEU A 79 0.34 8.90 -5.35
CA LEU A 79 -0.80 8.23 -4.72
C LEU A 79 -1.96 9.21 -4.45
N GLY A 80 -1.67 10.46 -4.08
CA GLY A 80 -2.69 11.50 -3.86
C GLY A 80 -3.36 12.01 -5.14
N SER A 81 -2.71 11.86 -6.28
CA SER A 81 -3.21 12.27 -7.61
C SER A 81 -3.72 11.10 -8.45
N THR A 82 -3.74 9.88 -7.89
CA THR A 82 -4.19 8.67 -8.58
C THR A 82 -5.69 8.72 -8.84
N SER A 83 -6.09 8.55 -10.10
CA SER A 83 -7.49 8.52 -10.53
C SER A 83 -8.01 7.10 -10.84
N THR A 84 -7.13 6.12 -10.98
CA THR A 84 -7.49 4.73 -11.28
C THR A 84 -6.49 3.79 -10.62
N ILE A 85 -7.00 2.74 -9.96
CA ILE A 85 -6.19 1.71 -9.32
C ILE A 85 -6.34 0.41 -10.11
N CYS A 86 -5.23 -0.05 -10.70
CA CYS A 86 -5.14 -1.38 -11.29
C CYS A 86 -4.56 -2.32 -10.23
N SER A 87 -5.39 -3.19 -9.66
CA SER A 87 -4.96 -4.16 -8.65
C SER A 87 -4.82 -5.55 -9.26
N ASP A 88 -3.77 -6.27 -8.87
CA ASP A 88 -3.75 -7.72 -9.03
C ASP A 88 -4.76 -8.36 -8.06
N LYS A 89 -5.25 -9.56 -8.39
CA LYS A 89 -6.17 -10.32 -7.55
C LYS A 89 -5.42 -11.12 -6.50
N THR A 90 -4.54 -12.01 -6.93
CA THR A 90 -3.98 -13.06 -6.08
C THR A 90 -2.85 -12.50 -5.23
N GLY A 91 -2.98 -12.56 -3.90
CA GLY A 91 -1.96 -12.01 -2.99
C GLY A 91 -2.02 -10.49 -2.81
N THR A 92 -2.98 -9.81 -3.44
CA THR A 92 -3.26 -8.38 -3.23
C THR A 92 -4.69 -8.18 -2.74
N LEU A 93 -5.70 -8.55 -3.54
CA LEU A 93 -7.10 -8.54 -3.10
C LEU A 93 -7.46 -9.79 -2.30
N THR A 94 -6.87 -10.93 -2.66
CA THR A 94 -7.05 -12.21 -1.96
C THR A 94 -5.83 -12.56 -1.14
N GLN A 95 -6.02 -13.40 -0.13
CA GLN A 95 -4.99 -13.85 0.82
C GLN A 95 -3.97 -14.84 0.23
N ASN A 96 -4.05 -15.10 -1.09
CA ASN A 96 -3.26 -16.14 -1.79
C ASN A 96 -3.26 -17.50 -1.07
N ARG A 97 -4.40 -17.88 -0.51
CA ARG A 97 -4.59 -19.12 0.24
C ARG A 97 -5.96 -19.69 -0.09
N MET A 98 -6.02 -20.99 -0.35
CA MET A 98 -7.28 -21.71 -0.44
C MET A 98 -7.89 -21.83 0.96
N THR A 99 -9.15 -21.42 1.09
CA THR A 99 -9.91 -21.44 2.35
C THR A 99 -11.30 -21.98 2.06
N VAL A 100 -11.85 -22.81 2.94
CA VAL A 100 -13.23 -23.30 2.82
C VAL A 100 -14.17 -22.11 2.94
N ALA A 101 -15.02 -21.91 1.94
CA ALA A 101 -15.94 -20.76 1.88
C ALA A 101 -17.38 -21.16 2.22
N HIS A 102 -17.85 -22.31 1.72
CA HIS A 102 -19.20 -22.77 1.90
C HIS A 102 -19.23 -24.28 2.11
N MET A 103 -20.21 -24.75 2.88
CA MET A 103 -20.46 -26.15 3.18
C MET A 103 -21.92 -26.45 2.93
N TRP A 104 -22.22 -27.68 2.53
CA TRP A 104 -23.59 -28.12 2.31
C TRP A 104 -23.87 -29.37 3.12
N PHE A 105 -24.78 -29.25 4.08
CA PHE A 105 -25.29 -30.34 4.90
C PHE A 105 -26.71 -30.01 5.38
N ASP A 106 -27.47 -31.02 5.78
CA ASP A 106 -28.86 -30.87 6.24
C ASP A 106 -29.76 -30.10 5.24
N ASN A 107 -29.47 -30.25 3.93
CA ASN A 107 -30.13 -29.56 2.82
C ASN A 107 -30.04 -28.02 2.89
N THR A 108 -29.00 -27.48 3.54
CA THR A 108 -28.75 -26.04 3.68
C THR A 108 -27.33 -25.69 3.27
N ILE A 109 -27.13 -24.47 2.76
CA ILE A 109 -25.80 -23.92 2.48
C ILE A 109 -25.37 -23.11 3.71
N ILE A 110 -24.21 -23.44 4.26
CA ILE A 110 -23.61 -22.79 5.41
C ILE A 110 -22.35 -22.05 4.94
N GLU A 111 -22.28 -20.76 5.22
CA GLU A 111 -21.10 -19.93 4.92
C GLU A 111 -20.06 -20.06 6.05
N ALA A 112 -18.81 -20.30 5.68
CA ALA A 112 -17.68 -20.36 6.60
C ALA A 112 -16.95 -19.02 6.65
N ASP A 113 -16.28 -18.75 7.76
CA ASP A 113 -15.48 -17.54 7.91
C ASP A 113 -14.17 -17.62 7.09
N THR A 114 -14.07 -16.77 6.08
CA THR A 114 -12.88 -16.66 5.20
C THR A 114 -11.94 -15.53 5.58
N SER A 115 -12.24 -14.75 6.62
CA SER A 115 -11.39 -13.67 7.12
C SER A 115 -10.10 -14.18 7.76
N GLU A 116 -9.01 -13.40 7.68
CA GLU A 116 -7.73 -13.81 8.27
C GLU A 116 -7.73 -13.80 9.80
N ASP A 117 -8.55 -12.93 10.39
CA ASP A 117 -8.65 -12.68 11.82
C ASP A 117 -9.84 -13.37 12.48
N GLN A 118 -10.60 -14.15 11.71
CA GLN A 118 -11.77 -14.91 12.16
C GLN A 118 -12.86 -14.00 12.77
N SER A 119 -13.10 -12.86 12.11
CA SER A 119 -14.06 -11.83 12.50
C SER A 119 -15.43 -11.97 11.82
N GLY A 120 -15.60 -12.98 10.96
CA GLY A 120 -16.77 -13.19 10.14
C GLY A 120 -17.89 -14.01 10.80
N CYS A 121 -18.76 -14.56 9.96
CA CYS A 121 -19.94 -15.29 10.37
C CYS A 121 -19.58 -16.59 11.11
N GLN A 122 -20.21 -16.81 12.26
CA GLN A 122 -20.20 -18.10 12.94
C GLN A 122 -21.37 -18.97 12.47
N TYR A 123 -21.12 -20.27 12.38
CA TYR A 123 -22.13 -21.26 12.02
C TYR A 123 -22.30 -22.30 13.13
N ASP A 124 -23.43 -22.99 13.12
CA ASP A 124 -23.74 -24.02 14.10
C ASP A 124 -22.88 -25.28 13.87
N LYS A 125 -22.04 -25.59 14.87
CA LYS A 125 -21.16 -26.76 14.89
C LYS A 125 -21.79 -27.94 15.66
N SER A 126 -23.02 -27.79 16.15
CA SER A 126 -23.68 -28.82 16.97
C SER A 126 -24.37 -29.91 16.16
N SER A 127 -24.71 -29.62 14.90
CA SER A 127 -25.48 -30.53 14.04
C SER A 127 -24.75 -31.85 13.77
N GLU A 128 -25.52 -32.92 13.61
CA GLU A 128 -24.98 -34.25 13.30
C GLU A 128 -24.38 -34.31 11.89
N GLY A 129 -24.98 -33.56 10.95
CA GLY A 129 -24.44 -33.36 9.60
C GLY A 129 -23.04 -32.76 9.62
N TRP A 130 -22.83 -31.71 10.42
CA TRP A 130 -21.51 -31.09 10.60
C TRP A 130 -20.49 -32.06 11.23
N LYS A 131 -20.86 -32.77 12.30
CA LYS A 131 -19.95 -33.72 12.97
C LYS A 131 -19.49 -34.83 12.04
N THR A 132 -20.37 -35.32 11.18
CA THR A 132 -20.03 -36.36 10.19
C THR A 132 -19.14 -35.78 9.09
N LEU A 133 -19.49 -34.62 8.55
CA LEU A 133 -18.73 -33.95 7.48
C LEU A 133 -17.31 -33.58 7.93
N SER A 134 -17.19 -32.94 9.09
CA SER A 134 -15.89 -32.54 9.66
C SER A 134 -15.00 -33.74 9.96
N ARG A 135 -15.55 -34.85 10.46
CA ARG A 135 -14.80 -36.10 10.66
C ARG A 135 -14.29 -36.69 9.34
N ILE A 136 -15.08 -36.63 8.26
CA ILE A 136 -14.63 -37.07 6.93
C ILE A 136 -13.52 -36.17 6.42
N ALA A 137 -13.67 -34.85 6.55
CA ALA A 137 -12.66 -33.88 6.13
C ALA A 137 -11.35 -33.98 6.91
N ALA A 138 -11.39 -34.43 8.17
CA ALA A 138 -10.21 -34.69 8.99
C ALA A 138 -9.52 -36.02 8.62
N LEU A 139 -10.28 -37.12 8.53
CA LEU A 139 -9.72 -38.46 8.34
C LEU A 139 -9.34 -38.77 6.88
N CYS A 140 -10.06 -38.23 5.91
CA CYS A 140 -9.82 -38.43 4.49
C CYS A 140 -8.91 -37.34 3.92
N ASN A 141 -7.86 -36.99 4.66
CA ASN A 141 -6.96 -35.89 4.35
C ASN A 141 -5.52 -36.28 4.69
N ARG A 142 -4.57 -35.95 3.81
CA ARG A 142 -3.14 -36.23 3.99
C ARG A 142 -2.33 -35.00 4.39
N ALA A 143 -2.99 -33.85 4.55
CA ALA A 143 -2.34 -32.63 5.00
C ALA A 143 -1.94 -32.72 6.47
N GLU A 144 -0.73 -32.23 6.77
CA GLU A 144 -0.21 -32.16 8.14
C GLU A 144 0.41 -30.78 8.41
N PHE A 145 0.20 -30.24 9.62
CA PHE A 145 0.88 -29.01 10.04
C PHE A 145 2.38 -29.27 10.22
N LYS A 146 3.21 -28.30 9.82
CA LYS A 146 4.63 -28.35 10.17
C LYS A 146 4.85 -28.15 11.66
N THR A 147 5.89 -28.78 12.20
CA THR A 147 6.23 -28.72 13.62
C THR A 147 6.72 -27.33 14.06
N GLY A 148 6.50 -26.99 15.33
CA GLY A 148 7.02 -25.76 15.95
C GLY A 148 6.24 -24.48 15.63
N GLN A 149 4.93 -24.57 15.34
CA GLN A 149 4.08 -23.43 14.96
C GLN A 149 2.89 -23.22 15.89
N GLU A 150 3.00 -23.63 17.16
CA GLU A 150 1.92 -23.54 18.14
C GLU A 150 1.49 -22.08 18.40
N ASP A 151 2.45 -21.16 18.43
CA ASP A 151 2.23 -19.71 18.62
C ASP A 151 1.66 -18.99 17.38
N VAL A 152 1.59 -19.67 16.23
CA VAL A 152 1.12 -19.08 14.97
C VAL A 152 -0.38 -19.34 14.82
N PRO A 153 -1.19 -18.32 14.43
CA PRO A 153 -2.61 -18.53 14.13
C PRO A 153 -2.82 -19.64 13.11
N ILE A 154 -3.81 -20.51 13.32
CA ILE A 154 -4.08 -21.73 12.54
C ILE A 154 -4.07 -21.46 11.03
N LEU A 155 -4.73 -20.40 10.58
CA LEU A 155 -4.80 -20.03 9.16
C LEU A 155 -3.43 -19.71 8.54
N LYS A 156 -2.48 -19.20 9.34
CA LYS A 156 -1.13 -18.82 8.92
C LYS A 156 -0.11 -19.94 9.11
N ARG A 157 -0.46 -21.04 9.79
CA ARG A 157 0.41 -22.22 9.91
C ARG A 157 0.72 -22.80 8.53
N GLU A 158 1.95 -23.25 8.35
CA GLU A 158 2.40 -23.98 7.17
C GLU A 158 1.93 -25.43 7.24
N VAL A 159 1.54 -25.95 6.09
CA VAL A 159 0.98 -27.29 5.93
C VAL A 159 1.72 -28.02 4.82
N ASN A 160 2.07 -29.28 5.06
CA ASN A 160 2.54 -30.20 4.04
C ASN A 160 1.31 -30.88 3.43
N GLY A 161 1.03 -30.64 2.15
CA GLY A 161 -0.16 -31.14 1.47
C GLY A 161 -0.51 -30.25 0.27
N ASP A 162 -1.52 -30.65 -0.51
CA ASP A 162 -2.04 -29.76 -1.54
C ASP A 162 -2.90 -28.63 -0.93
N ALA A 163 -3.19 -27.60 -1.73
CA ALA A 163 -3.91 -26.42 -1.24
C ALA A 163 -5.34 -26.72 -0.78
N SER A 164 -6.00 -27.72 -1.35
CA SER A 164 -7.38 -28.10 -0.99
C SER A 164 -7.40 -28.87 0.32
N GLU A 165 -6.53 -29.87 0.44
CA GLU A 165 -6.31 -30.65 1.66
C GLU A 165 -5.90 -29.74 2.83
N ALA A 166 -4.97 -28.80 2.60
CA ALA A 166 -4.58 -27.83 3.61
C ALA A 166 -5.72 -26.90 4.04
N ALA A 167 -6.62 -26.52 3.12
CA ALA A 167 -7.79 -25.70 3.44
C ALA A 167 -8.78 -26.46 4.34
N LEU A 168 -9.02 -27.74 4.05
CA LEU A 168 -9.87 -28.61 4.87
C LEU A 168 -9.27 -28.82 6.26
N LEU A 169 -7.96 -29.13 6.35
CA LEU A 169 -7.28 -29.30 7.63
C LEU A 169 -7.43 -28.06 8.52
N LYS A 170 -7.15 -26.87 7.96
CA LYS A 170 -7.29 -25.60 8.68
C LYS A 170 -8.74 -25.32 9.11
N CYS A 171 -9.72 -25.67 8.29
CA CYS A 171 -11.14 -25.48 8.61
C CYS A 171 -11.58 -26.36 9.78
N VAL A 172 -11.18 -27.63 9.80
CA VAL A 172 -11.51 -28.54 10.91
C VAL A 172 -10.78 -28.13 12.19
N GLU A 173 -9.49 -27.79 12.09
CA GLU A 173 -8.67 -27.34 13.23
C GLU A 173 -9.25 -26.08 13.89
N LEU A 174 -9.72 -25.10 13.11
CA LEU A 174 -10.42 -23.91 13.63
C LEU A 174 -11.75 -24.24 14.31
N ALA A 175 -12.42 -25.32 13.87
CA ALA A 175 -13.76 -25.62 14.33
C ALA A 175 -13.79 -26.49 15.58
N ILE A 176 -12.91 -27.48 15.65
CA ILE A 176 -12.88 -28.54 16.68
C ILE A 176 -11.71 -28.34 17.64
N GLY A 177 -10.56 -27.85 17.16
CA GLY A 177 -9.29 -27.80 17.89
C GLY A 177 -8.63 -29.19 18.01
N ASP A 178 -7.29 -29.19 18.08
CA ASP A 178 -6.44 -30.37 18.31
C ASP A 178 -6.66 -31.54 17.32
N VAL A 179 -6.65 -31.24 16.01
CA VAL A 179 -6.80 -32.20 14.90
C VAL A 179 -5.45 -32.68 14.36
#